data_AF-A0A1Q9T544-F1
#
_entry.id   AF-A0A1Q9T544-F1
#
_cell.length_a   1.000
_cell.length_b   1.000
_cell.length_c   1.000
_cell.angle_alpha   90.00
_cell.angle_beta   90.00
_cell.angle_gamma   90.00
#
_symmetry.space_group_name_H-M   'P 1'
#
loop_
_entity.id
_entity.type
_entity.pdbx_description
1 polymer ?
#
loop_
_entity_poly.entity_id
_entity_poly.type
_entity_poly.pdbx_seq_one_letter_code
_entity_poly.pdbx_strand_id
1 'polypeptide(L)'
;MPQIDIAATKAAAKDLSEGGDALDGAAGSVAVADLTGQLRGSSTAGVLADLQTTGRLRLSDAARELGTLAEGMTTLADNTGDATGER
;
A
#
# COMPACT_ATOMS: atom_id res chain seq x y z
N MET A 1 -9.60 -2.09 31.79
CA MET A 1 -9.81 -2.28 30.34
C MET A 1 -8.56 -1.77 29.64
N PRO A 2 -8.09 -2.40 28.55
CA PRO A 2 -7.01 -1.83 27.75
C PRO A 2 -7.46 -0.45 27.23
N GLN A 3 -6.66 0.59 27.49
CA GLN A 3 -6.89 1.92 26.93
C GLN A 3 -6.25 1.96 25.54
N ILE A 4 -7.05 2.24 24.52
CA ILE A 4 -6.56 2.53 23.18
C ILE A 4 -6.03 3.96 23.19
N ASP A 5 -4.77 4.15 22.81
CA ASP A 5 -4.21 5.48 22.59
C ASP A 5 -4.71 5.99 21.23
N ILE A 6 -5.67 6.92 21.26
CA ILE A 6 -6.31 7.50 20.08
C ILE A 6 -5.28 8.21 19.20
N ALA A 7 -4.34 8.95 19.80
CA ALA A 7 -3.34 9.71 19.06
C ALA A 7 -2.35 8.76 18.35
N ALA A 8 -1.85 7.75 19.06
CA ALA A 8 -0.97 6.74 18.47
C ALA A 8 -1.68 5.94 17.36
N THR A 9 -2.98 5.64 17.53
CA THR A 9 -3.78 4.93 16.53
C THR A 9 -3.96 5.77 15.26
N LYS A 10 -4.23 7.08 15.40
CA LYS A 10 -4.33 8.01 14.26
C LYS A 10 -2.98 8.21 13.56
N ALA A 11 -1.89 8.27 14.32
CA ALA A 11 -0.54 8.34 13.75
C ALA A 11 -0.22 7.09 12.92
N ALA A 12 -0.48 5.90 13.45
CA ALA A 12 -0.28 4.66 12.72
C ALA A 12 -1.19 4.54 11.48
N ALA A 13 -2.44 5.00 11.55
CA ALA A 13 -3.32 5.07 10.38
C ALA A 13 -2.73 5.95 9.27
N LYS A 14 -2.18 7.11 9.64
CA LYS A 14 -1.51 8.02 8.71
C LYS A 14 -0.27 7.35 8.07
N ASP A 15 0.58 6.72 8.87
CA ASP A 15 1.78 6.03 8.37
C ASP A 15 1.43 4.92 7.38
N LEU A 16 0.35 4.17 7.64
CA LEU A 16 -0.16 3.15 6.72
C LEU A 16 -0.65 3.75 5.40
N SER A 17 -1.38 4.88 5.46
CA SER A 17 -1.85 5.59 4.25
C SER A 17 -0.68 6.08 3.40
N GLU A 18 0.31 6.72 4.02
CA GLU A 18 1.51 7.21 3.33
C GLU A 18 2.33 6.05 2.73
N GLY A 19 2.42 4.93 3.45
CA GLY A 19 3.02 3.70 2.93
C GLY A 19 2.27 3.13 1.73
N GLY A 20 0.93 3.15 1.77
CA GLY A 20 0.08 2.74 0.66
C GLY A 20 0.32 3.57 -0.60
N ASP A 21 0.32 4.89 -0.47
CA ASP A 21 0.60 5.82 -1.58
C ASP A 21 1.99 5.60 -2.18
N ALA A 22 3.00 5.36 -1.33
CA ALA A 22 4.36 5.06 -1.78
C ALA A 22 4.43 3.74 -2.58
N LEU A 23 3.70 2.70 -2.17
CA LEU A 23 3.63 1.43 -2.90
C LEU A 23 2.92 1.57 -4.25
N ASP A 24 1.83 2.33 -4.32
CA ASP A 24 1.11 2.58 -5.59
C ASP A 24 1.99 3.37 -6.56
N GLY A 25 2.69 4.41 -6.08
CA GLY A 25 3.69 5.13 -6.87
C GLY A 25 4.84 4.23 -7.35
N ALA A 26 5.31 3.32 -6.51
CA ALA A 26 6.33 2.34 -6.89
C ALA A 26 5.81 1.34 -7.94
N ALA A 27 4.53 0.97 -7.92
CA ALA A 27 3.91 0.12 -8.94
C ALA A 27 3.93 0.79 -10.34
N GLY A 28 3.86 2.12 -10.43
CA GLY A 28 4.09 2.86 -11.66
C GLY A 28 5.54 2.79 -12.15
N SER A 29 6.49 2.64 -11.22
CA SER A 29 7.94 2.66 -11.47
C SER A 29 8.53 1.28 -11.82
N VAL A 30 7.77 0.20 -11.70
CA VAL A 30 8.16 -1.12 -12.21
C VAL A 30 8.11 -1.08 -13.74
N ALA A 31 9.17 -0.52 -14.34
CA ALA A 31 9.33 -0.37 -15.77
C ALA A 31 10.48 -1.26 -16.26
N VAL A 32 10.12 -2.31 -16.99
CA VAL A 32 11.08 -3.17 -17.72
C VAL A 32 11.16 -2.76 -19.20
N ALA A 33 10.54 -1.63 -19.55
CA ALA A 33 10.44 -1.12 -20.92
C ALA A 33 11.82 -0.98 -21.61
N ASP A 34 12.84 -0.58 -20.85
CA ASP A 34 14.20 -0.42 -21.38
C ASP A 34 14.92 -1.75 -21.66
N LEU A 35 14.58 -2.81 -20.92
CA LEU A 35 15.13 -4.16 -21.11
C LEU A 35 14.38 -4.94 -22.18
N THR A 36 13.07 -4.76 -22.30
CA THR A 36 12.24 -5.48 -23.29
C THR A 36 12.57 -5.08 -24.73
N GLY A 37 13.02 -3.83 -24.96
CA GLY A 37 13.54 -3.40 -26.27
C GLY A 37 14.79 -4.18 -26.70
N GLN A 38 15.73 -4.40 -25.78
CA GLN A 38 16.99 -5.11 -26.04
C GLN A 38 16.80 -6.62 -26.19
N LEU A 39 15.75 -7.17 -25.57
CA LEU A 39 15.48 -8.61 -25.52
C LEU A 39 14.37 -9.04 -26.50
N ARG A 40 13.92 -8.14 -27.39
CA ARG A 40 12.81 -8.41 -28.31
C ARG A 40 13.04 -9.69 -29.13
N GLY A 41 12.05 -10.59 -29.12
CA GLY A 41 12.09 -11.87 -29.82
C GLY A 41 12.76 -13.02 -29.04
N SER A 42 13.29 -12.75 -27.84
CA SER A 42 13.79 -13.79 -26.93
C SER A 42 12.69 -14.31 -26.00
N SER A 43 12.89 -15.53 -25.48
CA SER A 43 12.07 -16.09 -24.41
C SER A 43 12.15 -15.27 -23.11
N THR A 44 13.29 -14.63 -22.85
CA THR A 44 13.52 -13.77 -21.67
C THR A 44 12.61 -12.55 -21.65
N ALA A 45 12.24 -12.00 -22.83
CA ALA A 45 11.33 -10.85 -22.90
C ALA A 45 9.93 -11.18 -22.34
N GLY A 46 9.41 -12.38 -22.61
CA GLY A 46 8.12 -12.82 -22.08
C GLY A 46 8.15 -12.95 -20.56
N VAL A 47 9.18 -13.60 -20.02
CA VAL A 47 9.36 -13.76 -18.56
C VAL A 47 9.47 -12.41 -17.85
N LEU A 48 10.19 -11.45 -18.43
CA LEU A 48 10.31 -10.11 -17.87
C LEU A 48 8.98 -9.33 -17.86
N ALA A 49 8.16 -9.48 -18.91
CA ALA A 49 6.84 -8.87 -18.96
C ALA A 49 5.88 -9.46 -17.90
N ASP A 50 5.96 -10.77 -17.68
CA ASP A 50 5.16 -11.46 -16.64
C ASP A 50 5.59 -11.03 -15.23
N LEU A 51 6.91 -10.94 -14.99
CA LEU A 51 7.47 -10.46 -13.73
C LEU A 51 7.07 -9.00 -13.47
N GLN A 52 7.14 -8.12 -14.48
CA GLN A 52 6.68 -6.74 -14.37
C GLN A 52 5.21 -6.68 -13.98
N THR A 53 4.35 -7.40 -14.70
CA THR A 53 2.91 -7.42 -14.45
C THR A 53 2.60 -7.91 -13.04
N THR A 54 3.25 -9.00 -12.62
CA THR A 54 3.10 -9.56 -11.28
C THR A 54 3.56 -8.59 -10.19
N GLY A 55 4.71 -7.94 -10.39
CA GLY A 55 5.24 -6.94 -9.45
C GLY A 55 4.29 -5.76 -9.28
N ARG A 56 3.76 -5.21 -10.38
CA ARG A 56 2.80 -4.11 -10.36
C ARG A 56 1.52 -4.47 -9.63
N LEU A 57 0.96 -5.65 -9.92
CA LEU A 57 -0.25 -6.12 -9.25
C LEU A 57 -0.05 -6.27 -7.74
N ARG A 58 1.03 -6.92 -7.32
CA ARG A 58 1.31 -7.12 -5.89
C ARG A 58 1.52 -5.82 -5.13
N LEU A 59 2.20 -4.85 -5.74
CA LEU A 59 2.40 -3.53 -5.12
C LEU A 59 1.09 -2.77 -5.00
N SER A 60 0.23 -2.80 -6.03
CA SER A 60 -1.09 -2.17 -5.99
C SER A 60 -2.03 -2.84 -4.99
N ASP A 61 -1.99 -4.17 -4.88
CA ASP A 61 -2.78 -4.91 -3.89
C ASP A 61 -2.32 -4.60 -2.46
N ALA A 62 -1.01 -4.54 -2.22
CA ALA A 62 -0.45 -4.14 -0.94
C ALA A 62 -0.81 -2.68 -0.59
N ALA A 63 -0.75 -1.76 -1.56
CA ALA A 63 -1.18 -0.38 -1.36
C ALA A 63 -2.65 -0.29 -0.92
N ARG A 64 -3.53 -1.06 -1.59
CA ARG A 64 -4.95 -1.13 -1.23
C ARG A 64 -5.17 -1.69 0.17
N GLU A 65 -4.45 -2.75 0.55
CA GLU A 65 -4.55 -3.36 1.88
C GLU A 65 -4.12 -2.38 2.98
N LEU A 66 -3.03 -1.63 2.78
CA LEU A 66 -2.60 -0.58 3.71
C LEU A 66 -3.66 0.52 3.84
N GLY A 67 -4.28 0.94 2.73
CA GLY A 67 -5.38 1.90 2.75
C GLY A 67 -6.59 1.42 3.56
N THR A 68 -7.01 0.17 3.36
CA THR A 68 -8.10 -0.45 4.15
C THR A 68 -7.77 -0.51 5.65
N LEU A 69 -6.51 -0.86 6.00
CA LEU A 69 -6.07 -0.89 7.39
C LEU A 69 -6.06 0.52 8.01
N ALA A 70 -5.58 1.52 7.27
CA ALA A 70 -5.58 2.92 7.71
C ALA A 70 -7.01 3.43 8.00
N GLU A 71 -7.97 3.12 7.12
CA GLU A 71 -9.38 3.48 7.30
C GLU A 71 -9.97 2.79 8.54
N GLY A 72 -9.69 1.50 8.73
CA GLY A 72 -10.12 0.75 9.91
C GLY A 72 -9.55 1.31 11.22
N MET A 73 -8.27 1.70 11.23
CA MET A 73 -7.63 2.31 12.40
C MET A 73 -8.19 3.70 12.71
N THR A 74 -8.47 4.50 11.69
CA THR A 74 -9.11 5.81 11.85
C THR A 74 -10.50 5.65 12.47
N THR A 75 -11.30 4.74 11.91
CA THR A 75 -12.65 4.41 12.41
C THR A 75 -12.62 3.91 13.86
N LEU A 76 -11.64 3.07 14.21
CA LEU A 76 -11.46 2.61 15.58
C LEU A 76 -11.13 3.75 16.54
N ALA A 77 -10.21 4.64 16.15
CA ALA A 77 -9.82 5.79 16.96
C ALA A 77 -10.99 6.76 17.18
N ASP A 78 -11.77 7.04 16.14
CA ASP A 78 -12.93 7.93 16.21
C ASP A 78 -14.04 7.35 17.10
N ASN A 79 -14.40 6.07 16.90
CA ASN A 79 -15.38 5.39 17.76
C ASN A 79 -14.92 5.32 19.23
N THR A 80 -13.62 5.19 19.47
CA THR A 80 -13.07 5.18 20.83
C THR A 80 -13.20 6.56 21.47
N GLY A 81 -12.83 7.63 20.75
CA GLY A 81 -12.97 9.01 21.25
C GLY A 81 -14.42 9.39 21.56
N ASP A 82 -15.35 8.99 20.68
CA ASP A 82 -16.78 9.18 20.90
C ASP A 82 -17.28 8.43 22.16
N ALA A 83 -16.79 7.22 22.40
CA ALA A 83 -17.19 6.40 23.55
C ALA A 83 -16.58 6.88 24.88
N THR A 84 -15.37 7.45 24.86
CA THR A 84 -14.67 7.91 26.09
C THR A 84 -14.88 9.39 26.37
N GLY A 85 -15.37 10.17 25.40
CA GLY A 85 -15.50 11.62 25.51
C GLY A 85 -14.17 12.37 25.35
N GLU A 86 -13.10 11.67 24.99
CA GLU A 86 -11.81 12.27 24.63
C GLU A 86 -11.89 12.76 23.17
N ARG A 87 -11.71 14.08 22.98
CA ARG A 87 -11.61 14.71 21.67
C ARG A 87 -10.15 14.94 21.29
#